data_AF-A0A7V9T2C0-F1
#
_entry.id   AF-A0A7V9T2C0-F1
#
_cell.length_a   1.000
_cell.length_b   1.000
_cell.length_c   1.000
_cell.angle_alpha   90.00
_cell.angle_beta   90.00
_cell.angle_gamma   90.00
#
_symmetry.space_group_name_H-M   'P 1'
#
loop_
_entity.id
_entity.type
_entity.pdbx_description
1 polymer ?
#
loop_
_entity_poly.entity_id
_entity_poly.type
_entity_poly.pdbx_seq_one_letter_code
_entity_poly.pdbx_strand_id
1 'polypeptide(L)'
;MIRADTRSRLTAADLQLVILLLSRGSAHRRASYEHRLNREGPDALLDAPELLERLLTVRTMLVPSEALFTYVLVRHTLRTSGLDDRALADYLAALVIDFGRRDRAWRIDWNDDEQHRYLVDILADLESSAGERRFKVMAHLGNYALWLAGIFPDYIAARRLRKGGPDLTYYDALGRRGFGLASDHALADEYGLG
;
A
#
# COMPACT_ATOMS: atom_id res chain seq x y z
N MET A 1 0.89 5.55 11.76
CA MET A 1 0.13 5.91 10.55
C MET A 1 0.87 5.38 9.33
N ILE A 2 0.17 5.07 8.24
CA ILE A 2 0.78 4.56 7.02
C ILE A 2 1.57 5.68 6.34
N ARG A 3 2.76 5.36 5.84
CA ARG A 3 3.67 6.28 5.15
C ARG A 3 4.04 5.72 3.78
N ALA A 4 4.28 6.60 2.82
CA ALA A 4 4.75 6.23 1.49
C ALA A 4 6.27 5.94 1.49
N ASP A 5 6.68 4.86 2.18
CA ASP A 5 8.10 4.56 2.41
C ASP A 5 8.55 3.16 1.98
N THR A 6 7.69 2.38 1.31
CA THR A 6 7.94 0.96 1.02
C THR A 6 9.28 0.69 0.32
N ARG A 7 9.68 1.50 -0.67
CA ARG A 7 10.99 1.39 -1.35
C ARG A 7 12.18 1.61 -0.44
N SER A 8 12.05 2.44 0.60
CA SER A 8 13.12 2.67 1.58
C SER A 8 13.36 1.45 2.48
N ARG A 9 12.38 0.55 2.57
CA ARG A 9 12.45 -0.71 3.33
C ARG A 9 13.11 -1.85 2.54
N LEU A 10 13.49 -1.63 1.28
CA LEU A 10 14.15 -2.63 0.45
C LEU A 10 15.54 -2.96 1.01
N THR A 11 15.83 -4.25 1.08
CA THR A 11 17.10 -4.75 1.60
C THR A 11 18.12 -4.97 0.50
N ALA A 12 19.40 -5.15 0.87
CA ALA A 12 20.42 -5.59 -0.09
C ALA A 12 20.07 -6.95 -0.73
N ALA A 13 19.45 -7.85 0.03
CA ALA A 13 19.00 -9.15 -0.47
C ALA A 13 17.89 -9.01 -1.52
N ASP A 14 16.97 -8.05 -1.36
CA ASP A 14 15.94 -7.74 -2.34
C ASP A 14 16.57 -7.28 -3.67
N LEU A 15 17.51 -6.34 -3.61
CA LEU A 15 18.18 -5.84 -4.82
C LEU A 15 19.00 -6.93 -5.52
N GLN A 16 19.66 -7.80 -4.76
CA GLN A 16 20.37 -8.97 -5.30
C GLN A 16 19.40 -9.94 -5.98
N LEU A 17 18.23 -10.19 -5.38
CA LEU A 17 17.20 -11.03 -5.99
C LEU A 17 16.69 -10.42 -7.29
N VAL A 18 16.41 -9.11 -7.32
CA VAL A 18 15.99 -8.42 -8.56
C VAL A 18 17.03 -8.59 -9.67
N ILE A 19 18.32 -8.36 -9.38
CA ILE A 19 19.40 -8.56 -10.34
C ILE A 19 19.48 -10.03 -10.80
N LEU A 20 19.34 -10.99 -9.86
CA LEU A 20 19.35 -12.42 -10.18
C LEU A 20 18.22 -12.77 -11.15
N LEU A 21 17.00 -12.29 -10.89
CA LEU A 21 15.82 -12.57 -11.70
C LEU A 21 15.94 -11.96 -13.10
N LEU A 22 16.43 -10.72 -13.20
CA LEU A 22 16.56 -10.01 -14.48
C LEU A 22 17.75 -10.49 -15.32
N SER A 23 18.84 -10.91 -14.68
CA SER A 23 20.05 -11.37 -15.38
C SER A 23 19.91 -12.72 -16.07
N ARG A 24 18.98 -13.58 -15.63
CA ARG A 24 18.72 -14.92 -16.20
C ARG A 24 19.98 -15.80 -16.26
N GLY A 25 20.87 -15.68 -15.27
CA GLY A 25 22.14 -16.43 -15.24
C GLY A 25 23.23 -15.89 -16.15
N SER A 26 23.00 -14.80 -16.89
CA SER A 26 24.04 -14.15 -17.70
C SER A 26 24.90 -13.22 -16.85
N ALA A 27 26.20 -13.50 -16.77
CA ALA A 27 27.18 -12.65 -16.08
C ALA A 27 27.25 -11.24 -16.69
N HIS A 28 27.15 -11.11 -18.01
CA HIS A 28 27.15 -9.82 -18.69
C HIS A 28 25.90 -8.99 -18.33
N ARG A 29 24.70 -9.60 -18.38
CA ARG A 29 23.46 -8.91 -17.97
C ARG A 29 23.50 -8.53 -16.49
N ARG A 30 24.02 -9.42 -15.64
CA ARG A 30 24.20 -9.15 -14.22
C ARG A 30 25.05 -7.90 -14.00
N ALA A 31 26.24 -7.83 -14.59
CA ALA A 31 27.11 -6.66 -14.49
C ALA A 31 26.44 -5.37 -15.01
N SER A 32 25.66 -5.48 -16.09
CA SER A 32 24.88 -4.35 -16.62
C SER A 32 23.82 -3.86 -15.64
N TYR A 33 23.06 -4.76 -14.98
CA TYR A 33 22.06 -4.36 -13.99
C TYR A 33 22.69 -3.83 -12.69
N GLU A 34 23.83 -4.39 -12.26
CA GLU A 34 24.61 -3.87 -11.13
C GLU A 34 25.10 -2.44 -11.43
N HIS A 35 25.65 -2.19 -12.63
CA HIS A 35 26.05 -0.85 -13.05
C HIS A 35 24.86 0.12 -13.12
N ARG A 36 23.72 -0.33 -13.65
CA ARG A 36 22.50 0.49 -13.73
C ARG A 36 21.96 0.82 -12.34
N LEU A 37 21.89 -0.14 -11.43
CA LEU A 37 21.50 0.08 -10.04
C LEU A 37 22.38 1.14 -9.36
N ASN A 38 23.69 1.09 -9.57
CA ASN A 38 24.63 2.05 -9.00
C ASN A 38 24.48 3.47 -9.57
N ARG A 39 24.01 3.60 -10.82
CA ARG A 39 23.88 4.90 -11.50
C ARG A 39 22.50 5.54 -11.38
N GLU A 40 21.46 4.75 -11.48
CA GLU A 40 20.07 5.20 -11.61
C GLU A 40 19.24 4.88 -10.35
N GLY A 41 19.80 4.09 -9.43
CA GLY A 41 19.04 3.55 -8.29
C GLY A 41 18.15 2.37 -8.68
N PRO A 42 17.33 1.88 -7.72
CA PRO A 42 16.57 0.64 -7.89
C PRO A 42 15.33 0.79 -8.77
N ASP A 43 14.75 1.98 -8.87
CA ASP A 43 13.46 2.22 -9.52
C ASP A 43 13.41 1.69 -10.96
N ALA A 44 14.49 1.91 -11.71
CA ALA A 44 14.65 1.47 -13.08
C ALA A 44 14.61 -0.06 -13.24
N LEU A 45 15.05 -0.80 -12.22
CA LEU A 45 15.00 -2.26 -12.18
C LEU A 45 13.63 -2.75 -11.68
N LEU A 46 13.04 -2.07 -10.68
CA LEU A 46 11.71 -2.37 -10.15
C LEU A 46 10.61 -2.21 -11.22
N ASP A 47 10.79 -1.25 -12.12
CA ASP A 47 9.92 -0.97 -13.26
C ASP A 47 10.15 -1.92 -14.47
N ALA A 48 11.10 -2.86 -14.40
CA ALA A 48 11.37 -3.78 -15.51
C ALA A 48 10.14 -4.68 -15.78
N PRO A 49 9.61 -4.74 -17.02
CA PRO A 49 8.30 -5.34 -17.32
C PRO A 49 8.17 -6.80 -16.87
N GLU A 50 9.24 -7.56 -17.03
CA GLU A 50 9.30 -8.98 -16.70
C GLU A 50 9.56 -9.26 -15.20
N LEU A 51 9.80 -8.23 -14.38
CA LEU A 51 10.14 -8.44 -12.97
C LEU A 51 8.99 -9.05 -12.18
N LEU A 52 7.75 -8.56 -12.36
CA LEU A 52 6.60 -9.05 -11.61
C LEU A 52 6.35 -10.54 -11.88
N GLU A 53 6.31 -10.94 -13.16
CA GLU A 53 6.14 -12.34 -13.55
C GLU A 53 7.23 -13.24 -12.93
N ARG A 54 8.47 -12.75 -12.92
CA ARG A 54 9.61 -13.47 -12.34
C ARG A 54 9.53 -13.59 -10.82
N LEU A 55 9.04 -12.56 -10.14
CA LEU A 55 8.81 -12.62 -8.70
C LEU A 55 7.72 -13.62 -8.34
N LEU A 56 6.62 -13.67 -9.11
CA LEU A 56 5.53 -14.63 -8.90
C LEU A 56 5.96 -16.08 -9.15
N THR A 57 6.93 -16.29 -10.05
CA THR A 57 7.43 -17.61 -10.43
C THR A 57 8.77 -17.96 -9.79
N VAL A 58 9.25 -17.19 -8.81
CA VAL A 58 10.55 -17.39 -8.19
C VAL A 58 10.68 -18.79 -7.56
N ARG A 59 11.81 -19.45 -7.85
CA ARG A 59 12.17 -20.79 -7.34
C ARG A 59 13.65 -20.78 -6.90
N THR A 60 14.01 -19.80 -6.09
CA THR A 60 15.38 -19.60 -5.59
C THR A 60 15.43 -19.66 -4.07
N MET A 61 16.63 -19.83 -3.50
CA MET A 61 16.82 -19.73 -2.04
C MET A 61 16.62 -18.30 -1.51
N LEU A 62 16.84 -17.29 -2.36
CA LEU A 62 16.46 -15.91 -2.06
C LEU A 62 14.95 -15.76 -2.26
N VAL A 63 14.27 -15.32 -1.21
CA VAL A 63 12.82 -15.04 -1.20
C VAL A 63 12.65 -13.52 -1.12
N PRO A 64 11.72 -12.92 -1.88
CA PRO A 64 11.49 -11.48 -1.79
C PRO A 64 10.98 -11.09 -0.40
N SER A 65 11.41 -9.94 0.10
CA SER A 65 10.75 -9.34 1.26
C SER A 65 9.30 -8.97 0.94
N GLU A 66 8.47 -8.82 1.97
CA GLU A 66 7.12 -8.28 1.85
C GLU A 66 7.12 -6.91 1.12
N ALA A 67 8.14 -6.09 1.36
CA ALA A 67 8.28 -4.76 0.79
C ALA A 67 8.55 -4.84 -0.72
N LEU A 68 9.53 -5.66 -1.12
CA LEU A 68 9.83 -5.89 -2.54
C LEU A 68 8.62 -6.45 -3.27
N PHE A 69 8.05 -7.53 -2.74
CA PHE A 69 6.95 -8.22 -3.42
C PHE A 69 5.73 -7.30 -3.58
N THR A 70 5.29 -6.67 -2.48
CA THR A 70 4.08 -5.84 -2.50
C THR A 70 4.29 -4.59 -3.33
N TYR A 71 5.45 -3.92 -3.23
CA TYR A 71 5.73 -2.74 -4.04
C TYR A 71 5.71 -3.06 -5.53
N VAL A 72 6.42 -4.12 -5.98
CA VAL A 72 6.47 -4.46 -7.40
C VAL A 72 5.08 -4.87 -7.91
N LEU A 73 4.32 -5.64 -7.14
CA LEU A 73 2.94 -6.01 -7.50
C LEU A 73 2.05 -4.78 -7.70
N VAL A 74 2.02 -3.88 -6.71
CA VAL A 74 1.22 -2.65 -6.76
C VAL A 74 1.69 -1.73 -7.89
N ARG A 75 3.00 -1.50 -8.00
CA ARG A 75 3.60 -0.63 -9.00
C ARG A 75 3.26 -1.06 -10.42
N HIS A 76 3.37 -2.36 -10.73
CA HIS A 76 3.04 -2.88 -12.06
C HIS A 76 1.54 -2.85 -12.34
N THR A 77 0.71 -3.08 -11.32
CA THR A 77 -0.76 -2.95 -11.43
C THR A 77 -1.17 -1.51 -11.77
N LEU A 78 -0.63 -0.52 -11.04
CA LEU A 78 -0.87 0.90 -11.30
C LEU A 78 -0.42 1.34 -12.70
N ARG A 79 0.77 0.92 -13.12
CA ARG A 79 1.26 1.23 -14.47
C ARG A 79 0.37 0.65 -15.56
N THR A 80 -0.17 -0.55 -15.33
CA THR A 80 -1.10 -1.19 -16.28
C THR A 80 -2.43 -0.43 -16.37
N SER A 81 -2.86 0.26 -15.31
CA SER A 81 -4.02 1.16 -15.33
C SER A 81 -3.70 2.60 -15.78
N GLY A 82 -2.46 2.89 -16.19
CA GLY A 82 -2.02 4.21 -16.64
C GLY A 82 -1.62 5.18 -15.52
N LEU A 83 -1.54 4.70 -14.27
CA LEU A 83 -1.10 5.49 -13.12
C LEU A 83 0.40 5.31 -12.90
N ASP A 84 1.20 6.30 -13.32
CA ASP A 84 2.65 6.32 -13.14
C ASP A 84 3.10 7.22 -11.99
N ASP A 85 2.69 6.86 -10.77
CA ASP A 85 3.10 7.55 -9.54
C ASP A 85 3.79 6.57 -8.59
N ARG A 86 5.06 6.86 -8.25
CA ARG A 86 5.87 6.01 -7.36
C ARG A 86 5.54 6.24 -5.88
N ALA A 87 5.21 7.47 -5.48
CA ALA A 87 4.82 7.76 -4.11
C ALA A 87 3.47 7.12 -3.79
N LEU A 88 2.53 7.13 -4.76
CA LEU A 88 1.28 6.39 -4.65
C LEU A 88 1.53 4.88 -4.54
N ALA A 89 2.43 4.32 -5.36
CA ALA A 89 2.78 2.91 -5.27
C ALA A 89 3.39 2.53 -3.91
N ASP A 90 4.26 3.39 -3.36
CA ASP A 90 4.82 3.23 -2.02
C ASP A 90 3.72 3.23 -0.95
N TYR A 91 2.79 4.19 -1.03
CA TYR A 91 1.69 4.33 -0.07
C TYR A 91 0.76 3.12 -0.08
N LEU A 92 0.33 2.70 -1.27
CA LEU A 92 -0.58 1.56 -1.42
C LEU A 92 0.10 0.25 -1.00
N ALA A 93 1.38 0.07 -1.31
CA ALA A 93 2.11 -1.10 -0.85
C ALA A 93 2.25 -1.11 0.69
N ALA A 94 2.55 0.05 1.30
CA ALA A 94 2.61 0.18 2.76
C ALA A 94 1.24 -0.08 3.41
N LEU A 95 0.16 0.45 2.82
CA LEU A 95 -1.21 0.19 3.25
C LEU A 95 -1.52 -1.31 3.26
N VAL A 96 -1.21 -2.02 2.17
CA VAL A 96 -1.46 -3.46 2.05
C VAL A 96 -0.64 -4.26 3.09
N ILE A 97 0.65 -3.92 3.26
CA ILE A 97 1.52 -4.58 4.24
C ILE A 97 1.02 -4.33 5.66
N ASP A 98 0.73 -3.08 6.02
CA ASP A 98 0.35 -2.70 7.38
C ASP A 98 -1.02 -3.25 7.73
N PHE A 99 -2.02 -3.13 6.86
CA PHE A 99 -3.38 -3.63 7.14
C PHE A 99 -3.49 -5.15 7.03
N GLY A 100 -2.61 -5.80 6.28
CA GLY A 100 -2.49 -7.26 6.25
C GLY A 100 -1.96 -7.87 7.55
N ARG A 101 -1.43 -7.07 8.49
CA ARG A 101 -0.85 -7.55 9.74
C ARG A 101 -1.85 -7.56 10.88
N ARG A 102 -2.15 -8.77 11.38
CA ARG A 102 -2.99 -9.01 12.56
C ARG A 102 -4.33 -8.28 12.43
N ASP A 103 -4.66 -7.40 13.37
CA ASP A 103 -5.88 -6.61 13.47
C ASP A 103 -5.64 -5.12 13.15
N ARG A 104 -4.52 -4.78 12.50
CA ARG A 104 -4.14 -3.38 12.23
C ARG A 104 -5.18 -2.62 11.41
N ALA A 105 -5.85 -3.29 10.47
CA ALA A 105 -6.90 -2.67 9.68
C ALA A 105 -8.08 -2.20 10.55
N TRP A 106 -8.31 -2.83 11.71
CA TRP A 106 -9.44 -2.51 12.59
C TRP A 106 -9.07 -1.53 13.70
N ARG A 107 -7.80 -1.14 13.85
CA ARG A 107 -7.36 -0.22 14.91
C ARG A 107 -6.88 1.09 14.30
N ILE A 108 -7.15 2.23 14.93
CA ILE A 108 -6.67 3.52 14.43
C ILE A 108 -5.18 3.67 14.75
N ASP A 109 -4.78 3.37 15.99
CA ASP A 109 -3.40 3.26 16.46
C ASP A 109 -3.11 1.83 16.97
N TRP A 110 -1.84 1.43 17.01
CA TRP A 110 -1.46 0.10 17.51
C TRP A 110 -1.80 -0.10 18.99
N ASN A 111 -1.81 0.99 19.76
CA ASN A 111 -2.08 0.97 21.18
C ASN A 111 -3.56 1.19 21.52
N ASP A 112 -4.44 1.32 20.52
CA ASP A 112 -5.87 1.45 20.77
C ASP A 112 -6.47 0.07 21.09
N ASP A 113 -7.20 -0.03 22.21
CA ASP A 113 -7.98 -1.22 22.56
C ASP A 113 -9.25 -1.36 21.71
N GLU A 114 -9.73 -0.24 21.16
CA GLU A 114 -10.94 -0.18 20.34
C GLU A 114 -10.70 -0.73 18.92
N GLN A 115 -11.65 -1.53 18.45
CA GLN A 115 -11.64 -2.10 17.10
C GLN A 115 -12.86 -1.64 16.31
N HIS A 116 -12.60 -1.08 15.13
CA HIS A 116 -13.60 -0.60 14.19
C HIS A 116 -13.72 -1.60 13.03
N ARG A 117 -14.87 -2.27 12.94
CA ARG A 117 -15.14 -3.26 11.87
C ARG A 117 -16.01 -2.70 10.77
N TYR A 118 -16.66 -1.56 11.03
CA TYR A 118 -17.48 -0.86 10.06
C TYR A 118 -17.03 0.59 9.93
N LEU A 119 -17.17 1.13 8.71
CA LEU A 119 -16.88 2.54 8.43
C LEU A 119 -17.71 3.50 9.31
N VAL A 120 -18.93 3.09 9.70
CA VAL A 120 -19.77 3.88 10.62
C VAL A 120 -19.18 3.97 12.02
N ASP A 121 -18.46 2.95 12.48
CA ASP A 121 -17.78 2.98 13.78
C ASP A 121 -16.66 4.02 13.74
N ILE A 122 -15.88 4.05 12.65
CA ILE A 122 -14.80 5.04 12.44
C ILE A 122 -15.37 6.47 12.33
N LEU A 123 -16.54 6.63 11.71
CA LEU A 123 -17.22 7.93 11.66
C LEU A 123 -17.68 8.41 13.04
N ALA A 124 -18.19 7.50 13.87
CA ALA A 124 -18.57 7.84 15.25
C ALA A 124 -17.36 8.28 16.08
N ASP A 125 -16.21 7.60 15.96
CA ASP A 125 -14.96 8.03 16.59
C ASP A 125 -14.46 9.37 16.02
N LEU A 126 -14.64 9.60 14.72
CA LEU A 126 -14.30 10.90 14.12
C LEU A 126 -15.13 12.03 14.73
N GLU A 127 -16.39 11.80 15.09
CA GLU A 127 -17.24 12.83 15.71
C GLU A 127 -16.85 13.11 17.17
N SER A 128 -16.29 12.13 17.89
CA SER A 128 -15.86 12.28 19.29
C SER A 128 -14.37 12.68 19.44
N SER A 129 -13.58 12.58 18.38
CA SER A 129 -12.14 12.85 18.38
C SER A 129 -11.75 14.31 18.08
N ALA A 130 -10.69 14.79 18.76
CA ALA A 130 -10.06 16.10 18.56
C ALA A 130 -8.53 15.99 18.41
N GLY A 131 -7.88 17.08 17.96
CA GLY A 131 -6.42 17.19 17.86
C GLY A 131 -5.77 16.11 16.99
N GLU A 132 -4.62 15.58 17.44
CA GLU A 132 -3.85 14.55 16.72
C GLU A 132 -4.66 13.27 16.48
N ARG A 133 -5.48 12.83 17.45
CA ARG A 133 -6.32 11.64 17.28
C ARG A 133 -7.28 11.83 16.12
N ARG A 134 -7.93 13.00 16.04
CA ARG A 134 -8.87 13.32 14.96
C ARG A 134 -8.22 13.16 13.59
N PHE A 135 -7.00 13.66 13.42
CA PHE A 135 -6.23 13.50 12.19
C PHE A 135 -5.96 12.03 11.86
N LYS A 136 -5.53 11.23 12.85
CA LYS A 136 -5.34 9.78 12.67
C LYS A 136 -6.63 9.08 12.26
N VAL A 137 -7.77 9.45 12.85
CA VAL A 137 -9.09 8.90 12.49
C VAL A 137 -9.47 9.27 11.06
N MET A 138 -9.26 10.53 10.63
CA MET A 138 -9.50 10.97 9.24
C MET A 138 -8.69 10.16 8.24
N ALA A 139 -7.38 10.02 8.48
CA ALA A 139 -6.50 9.24 7.62
C ALA A 139 -6.88 7.75 7.63
N HIS A 140 -7.26 7.20 8.79
CA HIS A 140 -7.69 5.82 8.91
C HIS A 140 -9.01 5.55 8.18
N LEU A 141 -9.97 6.47 8.23
CA LEU A 141 -11.22 6.38 7.47
C LEU A 141 -10.95 6.25 5.95
N GLY A 142 -10.06 7.08 5.42
CA GLY A 142 -9.61 7.02 4.03
C GLY A 142 -8.99 5.66 3.69
N ASN A 143 -8.00 5.26 4.49
CA ASN A 143 -7.26 4.01 4.31
C ASN A 143 -8.15 2.77 4.40
N TYR A 144 -9.06 2.72 5.37
CA TYR A 144 -9.93 1.59 5.61
C TYR A 144 -10.96 1.42 4.48
N ALA A 145 -11.55 2.52 4.02
CA ALA A 145 -12.43 2.52 2.87
C ALA A 145 -11.72 2.02 1.61
N LEU A 146 -10.53 2.56 1.32
CA LEU A 146 -9.71 2.18 0.18
C LEU A 146 -9.30 0.70 0.23
N TRP A 147 -8.88 0.21 1.39
CA TRP A 147 -8.49 -1.18 1.58
C TRP A 147 -9.66 -2.14 1.35
N LEU A 148 -10.84 -1.86 1.92
CA LEU A 148 -12.02 -2.71 1.71
C LEU A 148 -12.51 -2.67 0.27
N ALA A 149 -12.65 -1.48 -0.32
CA ALA A 149 -13.14 -1.35 -1.69
C ALA A 149 -12.15 -1.88 -2.74
N GLY A 150 -10.85 -1.69 -2.51
CA GLY A 150 -9.80 -2.08 -3.44
C GLY A 150 -9.41 -3.56 -3.36
N ILE A 151 -9.33 -4.13 -2.15
CA ILE A 151 -8.85 -5.51 -1.95
C ILE A 151 -10.00 -6.51 -1.77
N PHE A 152 -11.15 -6.08 -1.25
CA PHE A 152 -12.28 -6.96 -0.93
C PHE A 152 -13.62 -6.50 -1.55
N PRO A 153 -13.68 -6.14 -2.86
CA PRO A 153 -14.93 -5.71 -3.48
C PRO A 153 -16.03 -6.79 -3.45
N ASP A 154 -15.65 -8.07 -3.59
CA ASP A 154 -16.59 -9.19 -3.53
C ASP A 154 -17.23 -9.36 -2.14
N TYR A 155 -16.49 -9.04 -1.08
CA TYR A 155 -17.03 -9.04 0.27
C TYR A 155 -18.13 -7.98 0.41
N ILE A 156 -17.92 -6.78 -0.14
CA ILE A 156 -18.91 -5.69 -0.15
C ILE A 156 -20.14 -6.11 -0.95
N ALA A 157 -19.94 -6.64 -2.16
CA ALA A 157 -21.03 -7.11 -3.02
C ALA A 157 -21.87 -8.21 -2.34
N ALA A 158 -21.22 -9.21 -1.74
CA ALA A 158 -21.89 -10.28 -1.01
C ALA A 158 -22.68 -9.76 0.20
N ARG A 159 -22.13 -8.78 0.94
CA ARG A 159 -22.80 -8.16 2.08
C ARG A 159 -24.02 -7.34 1.65
N ARG A 160 -23.94 -6.61 0.54
CA ARG A 160 -25.08 -5.89 -0.06
C ARG A 160 -26.22 -6.85 -0.37
N LEU A 161 -25.92 -7.95 -1.06
CA LEU A 161 -26.93 -8.95 -1.44
C LEU A 161 -27.56 -9.66 -0.24
N ARG A 162 -26.77 -10.03 0.78
CA ARG A 162 -27.25 -10.86 1.91
C ARG A 162 -27.80 -10.06 3.08
N LYS A 163 -27.34 -8.83 3.30
CA LYS A 163 -27.62 -8.05 4.52
C LYS A 163 -28.06 -6.61 4.24
N GLY A 164 -28.32 -6.24 2.98
CA GLY A 164 -28.69 -4.87 2.63
C GLY A 164 -27.59 -3.84 2.91
N GLY A 165 -26.33 -4.27 2.95
CA GLY A 165 -25.19 -3.38 3.16
C GLY A 165 -25.00 -2.36 2.03
N PRO A 166 -24.24 -1.28 2.28
CA PRO A 166 -23.97 -0.26 1.26
C PRO A 166 -23.18 -0.83 0.07
N ASP A 167 -23.26 -0.17 -1.08
CA ASP A 167 -22.46 -0.50 -2.27
C ASP A 167 -21.10 0.21 -2.26
N LEU A 168 -20.28 -0.05 -3.29
CA LEU A 168 -18.94 0.53 -3.41
C LEU A 168 -18.93 2.07 -3.40
N THR A 169 -19.98 2.73 -3.91
CA THR A 169 -20.02 4.20 -3.98
C THR A 169 -20.01 4.84 -2.60
N TYR A 170 -20.59 4.17 -1.60
CA TYR A 170 -20.52 4.58 -0.20
C TYR A 170 -19.09 4.52 0.34
N TYR A 171 -18.35 3.45 0.03
CA TYR A 171 -16.96 3.31 0.45
C TYR A 171 -16.09 4.37 -0.23
N ASP A 172 -16.28 4.60 -1.53
CA ASP A 172 -15.56 5.64 -2.27
C ASP A 172 -15.83 7.05 -1.69
N ALA A 173 -17.10 7.35 -1.38
CA ALA A 173 -17.49 8.64 -0.79
C ALA A 173 -16.84 8.86 0.58
N LEU A 174 -16.86 7.85 1.46
CA LEU A 174 -16.22 7.94 2.77
C LEU A 174 -14.70 7.96 2.69
N GLY A 175 -14.12 7.20 1.77
CA GLY A 175 -12.68 7.22 1.51
C GLY A 175 -12.21 8.61 1.08
N ARG A 176 -12.88 9.21 0.09
CA ARG A 176 -12.60 10.57 -0.37
C ARG A 176 -12.77 11.60 0.74
N ARG A 177 -13.82 11.47 1.56
CA ARG A 177 -14.05 12.35 2.71
C ARG A 177 -12.91 12.21 3.73
N GLY A 178 -12.50 11.00 4.08
CA GLY A 178 -11.43 10.76 5.05
C GLY A 178 -10.11 11.37 4.60
N PHE A 179 -9.69 11.10 3.36
CA PHE A 179 -8.47 11.69 2.80
C PHE A 179 -8.54 13.20 2.67
N GLY A 180 -9.66 13.75 2.17
CA GLY A 180 -9.82 15.21 2.05
C GLY A 180 -9.78 15.93 3.40
N LEU A 181 -10.43 15.37 4.43
CA LEU A 181 -10.34 15.92 5.78
C LEU A 181 -8.92 15.84 6.36
N ALA A 182 -8.20 14.76 6.06
CA ALA A 182 -6.83 14.59 6.51
C ALA A 182 -5.88 15.57 5.81
N SER A 183 -6.00 15.78 4.50
CA SER A 183 -5.17 16.72 3.73
C SER A 183 -5.38 18.17 4.15
N ASP A 184 -6.61 18.55 4.51
CA ASP A 184 -6.94 19.90 4.96
C ASP A 184 -6.53 20.18 6.42
N HIS A 185 -6.04 19.17 7.15
CA HIS A 185 -5.68 19.30 8.55
C HIS A 185 -4.29 19.92 8.73
N ALA A 186 -4.08 20.72 9.78
CA ALA A 186 -2.78 21.36 10.07
C ALA A 186 -1.60 20.40 10.30
N LEU A 187 -1.88 19.10 10.45
CA LEU A 187 -0.86 18.05 10.62
C LEU A 187 -0.53 17.34 9.29
N ALA A 188 -1.21 17.68 8.19
CA ALA A 188 -1.02 17.02 6.90
C ALA A 188 0.44 17.12 6.42
N ASP A 189 1.05 18.31 6.49
CA ASP A 189 2.43 18.55 6.08
C ASP A 189 3.45 17.75 6.90
N GLU A 190 3.25 17.64 8.23
CA GLU A 190 4.14 16.90 9.13
C GLU A 190 4.24 15.42 8.74
N TYR A 191 3.15 14.86 8.21
CA TYR A 191 3.07 13.46 7.85
C TYR A 191 3.12 13.18 6.35
N GLY A 192 3.31 14.21 5.51
CA GLY A 192 3.37 14.08 4.05
C GLY A 192 2.03 13.73 3.40
N LEU A 193 0.93 14.26 3.95
CA LEU A 193 -0.44 14.13 3.45
C LEU A 193 -1.05 15.46 2.96
N GLY A 194 -0.26 16.54 2.96
CA GLY A 194 -0.64 17.88 2.46
C GLY A 194 -0.43 18.06 0.96
#